data_AF-A0A832HEW0-F1
#
_entry.id   AF-A0A832HEW0-F1
#
_cell.length_a   1.000
_cell.length_b   1.000
_cell.length_c   1.000
_cell.angle_alpha   90.00
_cell.angle_beta   90.00
_cell.angle_gamma   90.00
#
_symmetry.space_group_name_H-M   'P 1'
#
loop_
_entity.id
_entity.type
_entity.pdbx_description
1 polymer ?
#
loop_
_entity_poly.entity_id
_entity_poly.type
_entity_poly.pdbx_seq_one_letter_code
_entity_poly.pdbx_strand_id
1 'polypeptide(L)'
;MAIDCSCDVCGKQYKLADKLAGKKVRCKACGENFVVPTVSDLLVSAPQAAASSPSTQSQQGAASTALRPASNAEEKYCPQCGNGIRKNYVVCTNCGYNTRTGDSGRTIVERRAETVVVSNAQQARPRYNDDAERRYDGTRVNTEYRNGFASIMEMLCVRGATLIVVLMFLAPIVTGIIVLGYGKAPAKAWGAFIGMTFVQLLLGMIGLSLNVWFNTTAVNIAGKLLKFETPDELGLRVLASKIWATMVALPFILVGGIVTGAFANAASGPSDASPVAVVAAMLGFVLVACLFMLAAQMFFTWFLLRLRILETLVAFLFICLADVVSFLVIGGLFFVIALLFGAIGTAIQGS
;
A
#
# COMPACT_ATOMS: atom_id res chain seq x y z
N MET A 1 13.35 -7.22 17.99
CA MET A 1 12.78 -6.63 19.21
C MET A 1 11.79 -5.53 18.80
N ALA A 2 11.04 -4.97 19.74
CA ALA A 2 10.11 -3.86 19.46
C ALA A 2 10.56 -2.64 20.26
N ILE A 3 10.60 -1.48 19.61
CA ILE A 3 10.95 -0.19 20.20
C ILE A 3 9.65 0.52 20.54
N ASP A 4 9.48 0.88 21.81
CA ASP A 4 8.37 1.69 22.27
C ASP A 4 8.75 3.17 22.09
N CYS A 5 7.95 3.91 21.33
CA CYS A 5 8.18 5.34 21.06
C CYS A 5 6.87 6.14 21.17
N SER A 6 6.95 7.38 21.62
CA SER A 6 5.81 8.30 21.71
C SER A 6 5.89 9.38 20.64
N CYS A 7 4.76 9.74 20.04
CA CYS A 7 4.71 10.88 19.12
C CYS A 7 4.86 12.21 19.88
N ASP A 8 5.79 13.06 19.43
CA ASP A 8 6.10 14.34 20.08
C ASP A 8 4.94 15.36 20.09
N VAL A 9 3.99 15.22 19.18
CA VAL A 9 2.85 16.15 19.05
C VAL A 9 1.65 15.71 19.86
N CYS A 10 1.28 14.42 19.82
CA CYS A 10 0.04 13.94 20.42
C CYS A 10 0.24 13.00 21.62
N GLY A 11 1.48 12.59 21.92
CA GLY A 11 1.81 11.73 23.04
C GLY A 11 1.38 10.26 22.92
N LYS A 12 0.76 9.84 21.81
CA LYS A 12 0.42 8.41 21.63
C LYS A 12 1.68 7.55 21.55
N GLN A 13 1.65 6.44 22.28
CA GLN A 13 2.71 5.44 22.29
C GLN A 13 2.49 4.42 21.16
N TYR A 14 3.58 4.03 20.51
CA TYR A 14 3.62 3.09 19.40
C TYR A 14 4.71 2.04 19.66
N LYS A 15 4.36 0.77 19.42
CA LYS A 15 5.31 -0.34 19.38
C LYS A 15 5.76 -0.56 17.93
N LEU A 16 6.98 -0.14 17.59
CA LEU A 16 7.52 -0.23 16.24
C LEU A 16 8.59 -1.33 16.16
N ALA A 17 8.78 -1.90 14.97
CA ALA A 17 9.84 -2.88 14.74
C ALA A 17 11.21 -2.20 14.63
N ASP A 18 12.29 -2.85 15.09
CA ASP A 18 13.66 -2.31 15.06
C ASP A 18 14.12 -1.84 13.67
N LYS A 19 13.61 -2.45 12.58
CA LYS A 19 13.92 -2.09 11.18
C LYS A 19 13.46 -0.67 10.79
N LEU A 20 12.64 -0.03 11.63
CA LEU A 20 12.16 1.35 11.47
C LEU A 20 12.97 2.36 12.29
N ALA A 21 13.93 1.91 13.11
CA ALA A 21 14.86 2.79 13.81
C ALA A 21 15.55 3.75 12.81
N GLY A 22 15.56 5.05 13.11
CA GLY A 22 16.12 6.10 12.28
C GLY A 22 15.29 6.50 11.06
N LYS A 23 14.15 5.85 10.79
CA LYS A 23 13.26 6.19 9.67
C LYS A 23 12.15 7.15 10.12
N LYS A 24 11.68 7.96 9.18
CA LYS A 24 10.49 8.82 9.37
C LYS A 24 9.23 7.99 9.26
N VAL A 25 8.37 8.07 10.27
CA VAL A 25 7.06 7.40 10.33
C VAL A 25 5.97 8.43 10.58
N ARG A 26 4.77 8.18 10.05
CA ARG A 26 3.62 9.06 10.19
C ARG A 26 2.76 8.64 11.38
N CYS A 27 2.46 9.56 12.28
CA CYS A 27 1.58 9.32 13.41
C CYS A 27 0.14 9.06 12.96
N LYS A 28 -0.48 7.94 13.39
CA LYS A 28 -1.85 7.58 13.02
C LYS A 28 -2.92 8.48 13.65
N ALA A 29 -2.60 9.22 14.71
CA ALA A 29 -3.57 10.07 15.40
C ALA A 29 -3.56 11.53 14.95
N CYS A 30 -2.37 12.15 14.82
CA CYS A 30 -2.26 13.55 14.41
C CYS A 30 -1.79 13.74 12.96
N GLY A 31 -1.25 12.71 12.31
CA GLY A 31 -0.75 12.78 10.94
C GLY A 31 0.65 13.38 10.78
N GLU A 32 1.29 13.81 11.87
CA GLU A 32 2.66 14.37 11.85
C GLU A 32 3.71 13.29 11.60
N ASN A 33 4.77 13.63 10.88
CA ASN A 33 5.90 12.72 10.63
C ASN A 33 6.97 12.91 11.72
N PHE A 34 7.34 11.84 12.42
CA PHE A 34 8.40 11.85 13.42
C PHE A 34 9.46 10.78 13.11
N VAL A 35 10.68 10.96 13.64
CA VAL A 35 11.80 10.03 13.44
C VAL A 35 11.84 9.05 14.60
N VAL A 36 11.89 7.74 14.30
CA VAL A 36 12.03 6.72 15.34
C VAL A 36 13.49 6.76 15.86
N PRO A 37 13.72 6.86 17.18
CA PRO A 37 15.08 6.91 17.73
C PRO A 37 15.85 5.63 17.39
N THR A 38 17.15 5.77 17.09
CA THR A 38 18.00 4.60 16.86
C THR A 38 18.55 4.06 18.18
N VAL A 39 18.76 2.75 18.25
CA VAL A 39 19.30 2.10 19.46
C VAL A 39 20.70 2.63 19.80
N SER A 40 21.44 3.10 18.79
CA SER A 40 22.74 3.77 18.97
C SER A 40 22.63 5.08 19.75
N ASP A 41 21.53 5.84 19.58
CA ASP A 41 21.32 7.10 20.32
C ASP A 41 21.01 6.85 21.80
N LEU A 42 20.40 5.70 22.11
CA LEU A 42 20.10 5.29 23.47
C LEU A 42 21.35 4.79 24.23
N LEU A 43 22.39 4.37 23.50
CA LEU A 43 23.64 3.85 24.10
C LEU A 43 24.71 4.93 24.33
N VAL A 44 24.53 6.15 23.81
CA VAL A 44 25.51 7.25 23.98
C VAL A 44 25.12 8.24 25.10
N SER A 45 23.92 8.13 25.67
CA SER A 45 23.45 9.03 26.73
C SER A 45 23.85 8.55 28.14
N ALA A 46 25.15 8.32 28.37
CA ALA A 46 25.71 8.06 29.70
C ALA A 46 26.61 9.22 30.18
N PRO A 47 26.47 9.68 31.42
CA PRO A 47 26.91 11.00 31.85
C PRO A 47 28.45 11.05 32.08
N GLN A 48 29.19 12.05 31.57
CA GLN A 48 30.61 12.36 31.94
C GLN A 48 30.82 13.82 32.39
N ALA A 49 31.43 14.06 33.57
CA ALA A 49 31.69 15.40 34.14
C ALA A 49 33.16 15.67 34.33
N ALA A 50 33.37 17.00 34.35
CA ALA A 50 34.36 17.81 35.02
C ALA A 50 35.78 17.64 34.45
N ALA A 51 36.50 18.72 34.11
CA ALA A 51 36.50 20.02 34.76
C ALA A 51 37.02 21.18 33.88
N SER A 52 36.70 22.39 34.36
CA SER A 52 37.49 23.65 34.41
C SER A 52 37.83 24.49 33.15
N SER A 53 37.14 25.64 33.10
CA SER A 53 37.71 27.01 33.13
C SER A 53 38.12 27.73 31.83
N PRO A 54 38.09 29.10 31.83
CA PRO A 54 37.57 29.90 30.72
C PRO A 54 38.61 30.78 30.02
N SER A 55 38.34 31.17 28.77
CA SER A 55 38.98 32.33 28.15
C SER A 55 38.11 33.01 27.09
N THR A 56 37.95 34.31 27.33
CA THR A 56 37.43 35.42 26.54
C THR A 56 38.09 35.59 25.17
N GLN A 57 37.29 36.05 24.19
CA GLN A 57 37.58 36.94 23.03
C GLN A 57 36.73 36.47 21.82
N SER A 58 35.68 37.18 21.40
CA SER A 58 35.62 38.47 20.67
C SER A 58 35.99 38.37 19.18
N GLN A 59 35.14 39.01 18.36
CA GLN A 59 35.29 39.37 16.93
C GLN A 59 34.96 38.29 15.88
N GLN A 60 34.37 38.55 14.72
CA GLN A 60 33.48 39.59 14.17
C GLN A 60 33.29 39.21 12.67
N GLY A 61 32.09 39.41 12.11
CA GLY A 61 31.85 39.55 10.66
C GLY A 61 31.60 38.23 9.88
N ALA A 62 30.78 38.19 8.84
CA ALA A 62 29.96 39.19 8.19
C ALA A 62 28.90 38.53 7.28
N ALA A 63 27.76 39.20 7.18
CA ALA A 63 26.90 39.36 6.00
C ALA A 63 26.39 38.12 5.23
N SER A 64 25.09 37.87 5.35
CA SER A 64 24.23 37.78 4.16
C SER A 64 22.81 38.24 4.47
N THR A 65 22.50 39.39 3.90
CA THR A 65 21.22 40.09 3.91
C THR A 65 20.24 39.39 2.97
N ALA A 66 19.11 38.92 3.48
CA ALA A 66 17.92 38.66 2.68
C ALA A 66 16.66 38.99 3.49
N LEU A 67 16.07 40.12 3.11
CA LEU A 67 14.70 40.59 3.30
C LEU A 67 13.79 39.71 4.18
N ARG A 68 13.47 40.21 5.39
CA ARG A 68 12.36 39.70 6.21
C ARG A 68 11.31 40.81 6.36
N PRO A 69 10.04 40.54 6.03
CA PRO A 69 8.97 41.52 6.06
C PRO A 69 8.64 41.97 7.49
N ALA A 70 8.36 43.26 7.62
CA ALA A 70 7.94 43.91 8.85
C ALA A 70 6.63 43.30 9.38
N SER A 71 6.74 42.48 10.42
CA SER A 71 5.67 42.32 11.39
C SER A 71 6.23 42.60 12.77
N ASN A 72 5.83 43.74 13.32
CA ASN A 72 6.17 44.25 14.64
C ASN A 72 5.60 43.35 15.74
N ALA A 73 6.20 42.18 15.93
CA ALA A 73 6.12 41.40 17.15
C ALA A 73 7.50 41.49 17.79
N GLU A 74 7.66 42.45 18.71
CA GLU A 74 8.82 42.68 19.58
C GLU A 74 9.61 41.38 19.86
N GLU A 75 10.63 41.14 19.04
CA GLU A 75 11.36 39.88 18.97
C GLU A 75 12.44 39.92 20.07
N LYS A 76 12.27 39.11 21.12
CA LYS A 76 13.20 39.06 22.25
C LYS A 76 14.40 38.18 21.88
N TYR A 77 15.62 38.67 22.07
CA TYR A 77 16.84 37.92 21.76
C TYR A 77 17.41 37.23 23.01
N CYS A 78 18.06 36.09 22.82
CA CYS A 78 18.76 35.39 23.90
C CYS A 78 20.01 36.17 24.33
N PRO A 79 20.18 36.52 25.62
CA PRO A 79 21.36 37.26 26.08
C PRO A 79 22.65 36.44 26.04
N GLN A 80 22.58 35.10 26.02
CA GLN A 80 23.76 34.26 26.00
C GLN A 80 24.31 34.00 24.59
N CYS A 81 23.44 33.82 23.58
CA CYS A 81 23.87 33.44 22.23
C CYS A 81 23.38 34.36 21.11
N GLY A 82 22.60 35.40 21.42
CA GLY A 82 22.11 36.38 20.44
C GLY A 82 21.01 35.91 19.49
N ASN A 83 20.55 34.66 19.58
CA ASN A 83 19.48 34.15 18.70
C ASN A 83 18.09 34.61 19.15
N GLY A 84 17.19 34.82 18.18
CA GLY A 84 15.80 35.18 18.45
C GLY A 84 15.08 34.08 19.24
N ILE A 85 14.43 34.46 20.35
CA ILE A 85 13.58 33.59 21.16
C ILE A 85 12.13 33.90 20.81
N ARG A 86 11.34 32.87 20.51
CA ARG A 86 9.90 33.04 20.26
C ARG A 86 9.20 33.57 21.52
N LYS A 87 8.21 34.45 21.33
CA LYS A 87 7.39 34.97 22.43
C LYS A 87 6.82 33.79 23.24
N ASN A 88 7.00 33.81 24.56
CA ASN A 88 6.61 32.78 25.54
C ASN A 88 7.56 31.57 25.73
N TYR A 89 8.70 31.51 25.04
CA TYR A 89 9.69 30.47 25.36
C TYR A 89 10.54 30.86 26.57
N VAL A 90 10.49 30.02 27.60
CA VAL A 90 11.26 30.19 28.84
C VAL A 90 12.73 29.82 28.63
N VAL A 91 13.04 28.86 27.75
CA VAL A 91 14.41 28.39 27.51
C VAL A 91 14.79 28.60 26.04
N CYS A 92 15.98 29.14 25.80
CA CYS A 92 16.55 29.27 24.46
C CYS A 92 16.88 27.89 23.89
N THR A 93 16.25 27.54 22.76
CA THR A 93 16.46 26.25 22.11
C THR A 93 17.87 26.06 21.53
N ASN A 94 18.63 27.15 21.37
CA ASN A 94 19.96 27.08 20.75
C ASN A 94 21.10 26.90 21.77
N CYS A 95 20.97 27.46 22.96
CA CYS A 95 22.04 27.39 23.98
C CYS A 95 21.59 26.87 25.34
N GLY A 96 20.30 26.61 25.55
CA GLY A 96 19.76 26.15 26.82
C GLY A 96 19.59 27.23 27.89
N TYR A 97 19.81 28.52 27.57
CA TYR A 97 19.64 29.62 28.53
C TYR A 97 18.18 29.79 28.95
N ASN A 98 17.92 29.75 30.26
CA ASN A 98 16.58 29.97 30.81
C ASN A 98 16.35 31.47 31.06
N THR A 99 15.51 32.08 30.24
CA THR A 99 15.15 33.51 30.31
C THR A 99 14.33 33.90 31.53
N ARG A 100 13.75 32.94 32.26
CA ARG A 100 12.98 33.20 33.48
C ARG A 100 13.87 33.17 34.72
N THR A 101 14.84 32.26 34.80
CA THR A 101 15.72 32.12 35.96
C THR A 101 17.07 32.81 35.80
N GLY A 102 17.50 33.08 34.57
CA GLY A 102 18.84 33.61 34.28
C GLY A 102 19.93 32.55 34.24
N ASP A 103 19.59 31.27 34.45
CA ASP A 103 20.56 30.18 34.48
C ASP A 103 20.85 29.62 33.10
N SER A 104 22.14 29.46 32.80
CA SER A 104 22.61 28.64 31.69
C SER A 104 22.92 27.25 32.25
N GLY A 105 21.96 26.33 32.12
CA GLY A 105 22.08 24.96 32.64
C GLY A 105 23.18 24.19 31.90
N ARG A 106 24.44 24.35 32.31
CA ARG A 106 25.50 23.39 32.01
C ARG A 106 25.24 22.16 32.87
N THR A 107 24.61 21.15 32.29
CA THR A 107 24.59 19.81 32.86
C THR A 107 26.00 19.24 32.81
N ILE A 108 26.71 19.33 33.93
CA ILE A 108 28.00 18.67 34.21
C ILE A 108 27.66 17.26 34.67
N VAL A 109 28.16 16.20 34.01
CA VAL A 109 27.60 14.85 34.19
C VAL A 109 28.54 13.81 34.84
N GLU A 110 28.83 13.81 36.14
CA GLU A 110 30.00 13.07 36.70
C GLU A 110 29.87 11.54 36.65
N ARG A 111 30.89 10.88 36.08
CA ARG A 111 30.92 9.43 35.82
C ARG A 111 31.72 8.73 36.93
N ARG A 112 31.05 7.93 37.77
CA ARG A 112 31.70 7.02 38.73
C ARG A 112 31.25 5.58 38.44
N ALA A 113 32.23 4.72 38.18
CA ALA A 113 32.06 3.30 37.92
C ALA A 113 31.95 2.49 39.24
N GLU A 114 30.93 1.64 39.29
CA GLU A 114 30.93 0.21 39.65
C GLU A 114 31.65 -0.28 40.92
N THR A 115 30.92 -0.98 41.81
CA THR A 115 31.01 -2.45 42.02
C THR A 115 30.01 -2.86 43.12
N VAL A 116 29.03 -3.72 42.84
CA VAL A 116 28.22 -4.41 43.87
C VAL A 116 28.26 -5.91 43.63
N VAL A 117 28.86 -6.61 44.60
CA VAL A 117 28.89 -8.06 44.76
C VAL A 117 27.54 -8.51 45.32
N VAL A 118 26.90 -9.50 44.70
CA VAL A 118 25.73 -10.20 45.28
C VAL A 118 26.06 -11.67 45.45
N SER A 119 26.11 -12.10 46.71
CA SER A 119 26.15 -13.50 47.12
C SER A 119 24.95 -13.84 48.02
N ASN A 120 24.33 -14.97 47.70
CA ASN A 120 23.60 -15.91 48.56
C ASN A 120 22.12 -15.67 48.93
N ALA A 121 21.29 -16.50 48.27
CA ALA A 121 20.55 -17.64 48.84
C ALA A 121 19.23 -17.46 49.62
N GLN A 122 18.25 -18.26 49.15
CA GLN A 122 17.18 -18.94 49.91
C GLN A 122 15.98 -18.12 50.42
N GLN A 123 14.81 -18.26 49.76
CA GLN A 123 13.71 -19.11 50.25
C GLN A 123 12.41 -18.98 49.41
N ALA A 124 11.96 -20.14 48.92
CA ALA A 124 10.57 -20.62 48.84
C ALA A 124 9.45 -19.71 48.26
N ARG A 125 9.00 -20.04 47.05
CA ARG A 125 7.61 -20.44 46.69
C ARG A 125 7.56 -20.83 45.20
N PRO A 126 7.04 -22.02 44.82
CA PRO A 126 6.71 -22.28 43.43
C PRO A 126 5.40 -21.54 43.09
N ARG A 127 5.50 -20.39 42.42
CA ARG A 127 4.40 -19.90 41.59
C ARG A 127 4.41 -20.74 40.32
N TYR A 128 3.45 -21.65 40.23
CA TYR A 128 3.06 -22.30 38.99
C TYR A 128 2.74 -21.21 37.95
N ASN A 129 3.48 -21.21 36.85
CA ASN A 129 3.54 -20.14 35.86
C ASN A 129 2.34 -20.19 34.90
N ASP A 130 1.45 -19.19 34.99
CA ASP A 130 0.42 -18.87 34.00
C ASP A 130 0.97 -18.14 32.75
N ASP A 131 2.30 -18.06 32.60
CA ASP A 131 2.98 -17.30 31.53
C ASP A 131 3.33 -18.14 30.29
N ALA A 132 2.93 -19.42 30.24
CA ALA A 132 3.22 -20.30 29.11
C ALA A 132 2.21 -20.17 27.94
N GLU A 133 0.99 -19.70 28.17
CA GLU A 133 -0.05 -19.62 27.12
C GLU A 133 -0.07 -18.30 26.33
N ARG A 134 0.67 -17.26 26.75
CA ARG A 134 0.72 -15.98 26.00
C ARG A 134 1.82 -15.90 24.94
N ARG A 135 2.57 -16.97 24.68
CA ARG A 135 3.74 -16.94 23.76
C ARG A 135 3.54 -17.58 22.39
N TYR A 136 2.34 -18.03 22.04
CA TYR A 136 2.05 -18.47 20.67
C TYR A 136 1.02 -17.55 19.99
N ASP A 137 1.41 -16.28 19.81
CA ASP A 137 0.71 -15.39 18.88
C ASP A 137 1.12 -15.78 17.44
N GLY A 138 0.44 -16.79 16.91
CA GLY A 138 0.65 -17.37 15.58
C GLY A 138 0.43 -16.41 14.41
N THR A 139 0.10 -15.14 14.67
CA THR A 139 -0.11 -14.12 13.63
C THR A 139 1.20 -13.53 13.08
N ARG A 140 2.33 -13.67 13.79
CA ARG A 140 3.60 -13.03 13.35
C ARG A 140 4.37 -13.78 12.26
N VAL A 141 4.22 -15.09 12.13
CA VAL A 141 5.02 -15.86 11.15
C VAL A 141 4.53 -15.63 9.71
N ASN A 142 3.29 -15.17 9.51
CA ASN A 142 2.72 -14.98 8.17
C ASN A 142 3.01 -13.61 7.52
N THR A 143 3.50 -12.61 8.26
CA THR A 143 3.75 -11.28 7.66
C THR A 143 5.10 -11.17 6.96
N GLU A 144 6.12 -11.92 7.38
CA GLU A 144 7.45 -11.86 6.75
C GLU A 144 7.48 -12.61 5.41
N TYR A 145 6.75 -13.73 5.27
CA TYR A 145 6.60 -14.43 4.00
C TYR A 145 5.73 -13.65 2.99
N ARG A 146 4.71 -12.93 3.47
CA ARG A 146 3.79 -12.15 2.62
C ARG A 146 4.45 -10.92 2.00
N ASN A 147 5.37 -10.27 2.73
CA ASN A 147 6.10 -9.11 2.21
C ASN A 147 7.17 -9.51 1.16
N GLY A 148 7.77 -10.70 1.29
CA GLY A 148 8.66 -11.25 0.27
C GLY A 148 7.93 -11.54 -1.04
N PHE A 149 6.76 -12.17 -0.96
CA PHE A 149 5.98 -12.53 -2.15
C PHE A 149 5.45 -11.30 -2.92
N ALA A 150 5.05 -10.24 -2.23
CA ALA A 150 4.63 -8.99 -2.86
C ALA A 150 5.77 -8.31 -3.64
N SER A 151 6.98 -8.28 -3.09
CA SER A 151 8.15 -7.70 -3.77
C SER A 151 8.58 -8.47 -5.02
N ILE A 152 8.45 -9.80 -4.99
CA ILE A 152 8.75 -10.68 -6.14
C ILE A 152 7.69 -10.49 -7.24
N MET A 153 6.41 -10.36 -6.87
CA MET A 153 5.32 -10.11 -7.83
C MET A 153 5.39 -8.73 -8.47
N GLU A 154 5.81 -7.68 -7.75
CA GLU A 154 6.06 -6.38 -8.37
C GLU A 154 7.22 -6.44 -9.38
N MET A 155 8.32 -7.12 -9.04
CA MET A 155 9.42 -7.31 -10.00
C MET A 155 9.00 -8.11 -11.23
N LEU A 156 8.21 -9.18 -11.07
CA LEU A 156 7.73 -9.99 -12.19
C LEU A 156 6.70 -9.25 -13.05
N CYS A 157 5.80 -8.47 -12.46
CA CYS A 157 4.85 -7.65 -13.22
C CYS A 157 5.55 -6.54 -14.01
N VAL A 158 6.48 -5.80 -13.37
CA VAL A 158 7.18 -4.70 -14.05
C VAL A 158 8.10 -5.25 -15.13
N ARG A 159 8.91 -6.28 -14.83
CA ARG A 159 9.82 -6.88 -15.83
C ARG A 159 9.05 -7.59 -16.94
N GLY A 160 7.97 -8.30 -16.61
CA GLY A 160 7.10 -8.97 -17.57
C GLY A 160 6.43 -7.98 -18.53
N ALA A 161 5.92 -6.85 -18.02
CA ALA A 161 5.33 -5.80 -18.84
C ALA A 161 6.37 -5.19 -19.81
N THR A 162 7.59 -4.88 -19.35
CA THR A 162 8.65 -4.41 -20.24
C THR A 162 9.00 -5.41 -21.34
N LEU A 163 9.05 -6.71 -21.01
CA LEU A 163 9.39 -7.76 -21.97
C LEU A 163 8.30 -7.91 -23.04
N ILE A 164 7.02 -7.82 -22.65
CA ILE A 164 5.89 -7.80 -23.59
C ILE A 164 5.96 -6.60 -24.52
N VAL A 165 6.23 -5.40 -23.99
CA VAL A 165 6.37 -4.19 -24.81
C VAL A 165 7.53 -4.35 -25.81
N VAL A 166 8.69 -4.82 -25.36
CA VAL A 166 9.85 -5.06 -26.23
C VAL A 166 9.53 -6.08 -27.33
N LEU A 167 8.84 -7.18 -27.01
CA LEU A 167 8.42 -8.18 -28.01
C LEU A 167 7.42 -7.62 -29.02
N MET A 168 6.48 -6.76 -28.59
CA MET A 168 5.54 -6.10 -29.52
C MET A 168 6.25 -5.18 -30.51
N PHE A 169 7.38 -4.58 -30.14
CA PHE A 169 8.19 -3.76 -31.05
C PHE A 169 9.14 -4.59 -31.92
N LEU A 170 9.72 -5.67 -31.39
CA LEU A 170 10.67 -6.50 -32.15
C LEU A 170 9.97 -7.40 -33.19
N ALA A 171 8.78 -7.92 -32.89
CA ALA A 171 8.04 -8.80 -33.81
C ALA A 171 7.82 -8.21 -35.21
N PRO A 172 7.34 -6.96 -35.39
CA PRO A 172 7.17 -6.37 -36.72
C PRO A 172 8.52 -6.07 -37.41
N ILE A 173 9.58 -5.74 -36.65
CA ILE A 173 10.92 -5.51 -37.20
C ILE A 173 11.49 -6.81 -37.76
N VAL A 174 11.44 -7.90 -36.98
CA VAL A 174 11.90 -9.23 -37.41
C VAL A 174 11.07 -9.72 -38.60
N THR A 175 9.75 -9.55 -38.56
CA THR A 175 8.87 -9.90 -39.68
C THR A 175 9.25 -9.10 -40.94
N GLY A 176 9.52 -7.79 -40.80
CA GLY A 176 9.97 -6.94 -41.90
C GLY A 176 11.31 -7.39 -42.49
N ILE A 177 12.29 -7.74 -41.64
CA ILE A 177 13.61 -8.25 -42.09
C ILE A 177 13.45 -9.57 -42.84
N ILE A 178 12.62 -10.49 -42.34
CA ILE A 178 12.35 -11.77 -43.01
C ILE A 178 11.72 -11.51 -44.39
N VAL A 179 10.72 -10.65 -44.48
CA VAL A 179 10.05 -10.31 -45.75
C VAL A 179 10.99 -9.61 -46.73
N LEU A 180 11.91 -8.76 -46.25
CA LEU A 180 12.95 -8.13 -47.09
C LEU A 180 13.96 -9.15 -47.63
N GLY A 181 14.24 -10.23 -46.87
CA GLY A 181 15.14 -11.30 -47.29
C GLY A 181 14.57 -12.20 -48.39
N TYR A 182 13.25 -12.38 -48.44
CA TYR A 182 12.56 -13.14 -49.49
C TYR A 182 12.23 -12.22 -50.69
N GLY A 183 13.27 -11.84 -51.43
CA GLY A 183 13.19 -10.88 -52.52
C GLY A 183 12.18 -11.22 -53.65
N LYS A 184 11.67 -10.14 -54.27
CA LYS A 184 10.78 -10.03 -55.46
C LYS A 184 9.26 -9.95 -55.23
N ALA A 185 8.79 -9.42 -54.12
CA ALA A 185 7.39 -8.97 -54.05
C ALA A 185 7.18 -7.67 -54.87
N PRO A 186 6.13 -7.56 -55.70
CA PRO A 186 5.84 -6.35 -56.48
C PRO A 186 5.53 -5.17 -55.55
N ALA A 187 5.98 -3.95 -55.92
CA ALA A 187 5.87 -2.73 -55.09
C ALA A 187 4.45 -2.42 -54.58
N LYS A 188 3.40 -2.89 -55.28
CA LYS A 188 2.00 -2.72 -54.85
C LYS A 188 1.62 -3.60 -53.64
N ALA A 189 2.23 -4.77 -53.49
CA ALA A 189 2.01 -5.65 -52.34
C ALA A 189 2.62 -5.07 -51.04
N TRP A 190 3.72 -4.31 -51.17
CA TRP A 190 4.38 -3.64 -50.05
C TRP A 190 3.51 -2.56 -49.40
N GLY A 191 2.83 -1.73 -50.19
CA GLY A 191 1.94 -0.68 -49.67
C GLY A 191 0.79 -1.25 -48.85
N ALA A 192 0.19 -2.36 -49.31
CA ALA A 192 -0.90 -3.03 -48.58
C ALA A 192 -0.41 -3.67 -47.28
N PHE A 193 0.77 -4.30 -47.29
CA PHE A 193 1.33 -4.95 -46.10
C PHE A 193 1.70 -3.94 -45.01
N ILE A 194 2.35 -2.83 -45.40
CA ILE A 194 2.72 -1.73 -44.48
C ILE A 194 1.46 -1.07 -43.91
N GLY A 195 0.46 -0.80 -44.76
CA GLY A 195 -0.82 -0.22 -44.31
C GLY A 195 -1.53 -1.12 -43.28
N MET A 196 -1.60 -2.42 -43.55
CA MET A 196 -2.28 -3.37 -42.66
C MET A 196 -1.53 -3.55 -41.32
N THR A 197 -0.20 -3.67 -41.34
CA THR A 197 0.60 -3.75 -40.10
C THR A 197 0.52 -2.48 -39.27
N PHE A 198 0.49 -1.31 -39.91
CA PHE A 198 0.32 -0.03 -39.22
C PHE A 198 -1.04 0.09 -38.54
N VAL A 199 -2.12 -0.31 -39.21
CA VAL A 199 -3.48 -0.34 -38.64
C VAL A 199 -3.57 -1.33 -37.47
N GLN A 200 -2.94 -2.51 -37.60
CA GLN A 200 -2.89 -3.52 -36.54
C GLN A 200 -2.16 -3.00 -35.28
N LEU A 201 -1.03 -2.30 -35.48
CA LEU A 201 -0.26 -1.66 -34.39
C LEU A 201 -1.06 -0.55 -33.71
N LEU A 202 -1.76 0.29 -34.48
CA LEU A 202 -2.62 1.35 -33.96
C LEU A 202 -3.77 0.80 -33.12
N LEU A 203 -4.48 -0.21 -33.62
CA LEU A 203 -5.55 -0.88 -32.88
C LEU A 203 -5.03 -1.54 -31.61
N GLY A 204 -3.87 -2.19 -31.68
CA GLY A 204 -3.21 -2.77 -30.50
C GLY A 204 -2.85 -1.72 -29.44
N MET A 205 -2.31 -0.58 -29.86
CA MET A 205 -1.98 0.55 -28.97
C MET A 205 -3.23 1.16 -28.32
N ILE A 206 -4.30 1.34 -29.08
CA ILE A 206 -5.59 1.82 -28.56
C ILE A 206 -6.16 0.83 -27.55
N GLY A 207 -6.14 -0.47 -27.86
CA GLY A 207 -6.60 -1.52 -26.94
C GLY A 207 -5.81 -1.57 -25.63
N LEU A 208 -4.48 -1.48 -25.70
CA LEU A 208 -3.63 -1.44 -24.50
C LEU A 208 -3.91 -0.20 -23.66
N SER A 209 -4.07 0.96 -24.31
CA SER A 209 -4.35 2.24 -23.66
C SER A 209 -5.69 2.21 -22.93
N LEU A 210 -6.73 1.68 -23.58
CA LEU A 210 -8.04 1.49 -22.95
C LEU A 210 -7.96 0.52 -21.78
N ASN A 211 -7.23 -0.59 -21.90
CA ASN A 211 -7.09 -1.57 -20.82
C ASN A 211 -6.39 -0.98 -19.60
N VAL A 212 -5.28 -0.27 -19.79
CA VAL A 212 -4.58 0.46 -18.72
C VAL A 212 -5.50 1.49 -18.09
N TRP A 213 -6.21 2.28 -18.91
CA TRP A 213 -7.13 3.29 -18.41
C TRP A 213 -8.28 2.69 -17.60
N PHE A 214 -8.92 1.61 -18.06
CA PHE A 214 -9.99 0.91 -17.34
C PHE A 214 -9.50 0.32 -16.03
N ASN A 215 -8.35 -0.36 -16.01
CA ASN A 215 -7.80 -0.94 -14.79
C ASN A 215 -7.42 0.15 -13.75
N THR A 216 -6.78 1.23 -14.20
CA THR A 216 -6.37 2.32 -13.30
C THR A 216 -7.59 3.05 -12.74
N THR A 217 -8.61 3.27 -13.58
CA THR A 217 -9.85 3.94 -13.17
C THR A 217 -10.67 3.06 -12.24
N ALA A 218 -10.74 1.75 -12.49
CA ALA A 218 -11.40 0.79 -11.61
C ALA A 218 -10.75 0.75 -10.22
N VAL A 219 -9.41 0.73 -10.14
CA VAL A 219 -8.67 0.76 -8.87
C VAL A 219 -8.90 2.08 -8.12
N ASN A 220 -8.88 3.22 -8.82
CA ASN A 220 -9.11 4.53 -8.20
C ASN A 220 -10.55 4.69 -7.68
N ILE A 221 -11.54 4.23 -8.44
CA ILE A 221 -12.95 4.26 -8.01
C ILE A 221 -13.18 3.30 -6.85
N ALA A 222 -12.63 2.08 -6.92
CA ALA A 222 -12.72 1.11 -5.84
C ALA A 222 -12.05 1.62 -4.55
N GLY A 223 -10.88 2.27 -4.66
CA GLY A 223 -10.17 2.85 -3.51
C GLY A 223 -10.90 4.04 -2.87
N LYS A 224 -11.68 4.80 -3.64
CA LYS A 224 -12.48 5.92 -3.10
C LYS A 224 -13.79 5.46 -2.45
N LEU A 225 -14.42 4.42 -3.00
CA LEU A 225 -15.73 3.94 -2.51
C LEU A 225 -15.60 2.99 -1.32
N LEU A 226 -14.45 2.35 -1.16
CA LEU A 226 -14.27 1.29 -0.20
C LEU A 226 -13.09 1.64 0.73
N LYS A 227 -13.38 2.33 1.83
CA LYS A 227 -12.49 2.39 2.99
C LYS A 227 -12.40 0.99 3.59
N PHE A 228 -11.60 0.11 2.99
CA PHE A 228 -11.40 -1.24 3.52
C PHE A 228 -10.11 -1.32 4.33
N GLU A 229 -10.24 -1.91 5.51
CA GLU A 229 -9.24 -1.92 6.57
C GLU A 229 -8.60 -3.30 6.77
N THR A 230 -9.00 -4.32 5.99
CA THR A 230 -8.47 -5.69 6.13
C THR A 230 -7.80 -6.22 4.85
N PRO A 231 -6.60 -6.81 4.96
CA PRO A 231 -5.74 -7.08 3.80
C PRO A 231 -5.94 -8.44 3.11
N ASP A 232 -6.95 -9.22 3.50
CA ASP A 232 -7.12 -10.60 2.99
C ASP A 232 -7.97 -10.69 1.71
N GLU A 233 -8.73 -9.64 1.37
CA GLU A 233 -9.48 -9.57 0.10
C GLU A 233 -8.60 -9.35 -1.14
N LEU A 234 -7.33 -8.96 -0.96
CA LEU A 234 -6.45 -8.60 -2.08
C LEU A 234 -6.14 -9.82 -2.97
N GLY A 235 -6.09 -11.04 -2.40
CA GLY A 235 -5.81 -12.27 -3.14
C GLY A 235 -6.91 -12.66 -4.14
N LEU A 236 -8.17 -12.47 -3.76
CA LEU A 236 -9.32 -12.79 -4.61
C LEU A 236 -9.39 -11.85 -5.83
N ARG A 237 -8.98 -10.58 -5.64
CA ARG A 237 -8.93 -9.58 -6.72
C ARG A 237 -7.83 -9.88 -7.75
N VAL A 238 -6.66 -10.37 -7.31
CA VAL A 238 -5.59 -10.78 -8.22
C VAL A 238 -6.01 -12.01 -9.04
N LEU A 239 -6.71 -12.97 -8.43
CA LEU A 239 -7.22 -14.14 -9.14
C LEU A 239 -8.28 -13.74 -10.18
N ALA A 240 -9.24 -12.88 -9.81
CA ALA A 240 -10.27 -12.38 -10.71
C ALA A 240 -9.68 -11.59 -11.90
N SER A 241 -8.66 -10.78 -11.66
CA SER A 241 -7.92 -10.06 -12.71
C SER A 241 -7.24 -11.00 -13.70
N LYS A 242 -6.57 -12.06 -13.20
CA LYS A 242 -5.92 -13.06 -14.06
C LYS A 242 -6.92 -13.85 -14.91
N ILE A 243 -8.02 -14.29 -14.30
CA ILE A 243 -9.10 -15.00 -15.00
C ILE A 243 -9.69 -14.12 -16.12
N TRP A 244 -9.94 -12.84 -15.83
CA TRP A 244 -10.44 -11.90 -16.82
C TRP A 244 -9.45 -11.68 -17.97
N ALA A 245 -8.16 -11.49 -17.66
CA ALA A 245 -7.13 -11.34 -18.70
C ALA A 245 -7.06 -12.57 -19.61
N THR A 246 -7.16 -13.79 -19.06
CA THR A 246 -7.22 -15.02 -19.87
C THR A 246 -8.49 -15.14 -20.70
N MET A 247 -9.66 -14.78 -20.15
CA MET A 247 -10.93 -14.85 -20.89
C MET A 247 -11.00 -13.82 -22.01
N VAL A 248 -10.33 -12.68 -21.87
CA VAL A 248 -10.24 -11.67 -22.94
C VAL A 248 -9.19 -12.07 -23.98
N ALA A 249 -8.05 -12.64 -23.58
CA ALA A 249 -6.97 -12.98 -24.51
C ALA A 249 -7.27 -14.22 -25.38
N LEU A 250 -7.93 -15.25 -24.84
CA LEU A 250 -8.17 -16.51 -25.54
C LEU A 250 -8.98 -16.34 -26.84
N PRO A 251 -10.07 -15.53 -26.87
CA PRO A 251 -10.80 -15.23 -28.10
C PRO A 251 -9.92 -14.57 -29.15
N PHE A 252 -9.05 -13.61 -28.78
CA PHE A 252 -8.14 -12.97 -29.76
C PHE A 252 -7.17 -13.96 -30.39
N ILE A 253 -6.64 -14.91 -29.61
CA ILE A 253 -5.72 -15.93 -30.11
C ILE A 253 -6.45 -16.88 -31.07
N LEU A 254 -7.65 -17.34 -30.70
CA LEU A 254 -8.47 -18.22 -31.55
C LEU A 254 -8.90 -17.52 -32.85
N VAL A 255 -9.41 -16.29 -32.74
CA VAL A 255 -9.85 -15.45 -33.86
C VAL A 255 -8.67 -15.13 -34.78
N GLY A 256 -7.53 -14.72 -34.21
CA GLY A 256 -6.31 -14.47 -34.98
C GLY A 256 -5.81 -15.70 -35.72
N GLY A 257 -5.87 -16.88 -35.10
CA GLY A 257 -5.54 -18.16 -35.75
C GLY A 257 -6.46 -18.48 -36.92
N ILE A 258 -7.78 -18.29 -36.76
CA ILE A 258 -8.76 -18.53 -37.82
C ILE A 258 -8.56 -17.57 -39.00
N VAL A 259 -8.30 -16.28 -38.74
CA VAL A 259 -8.03 -15.29 -39.80
C VAL A 259 -6.75 -15.62 -40.55
N THR A 260 -5.69 -15.98 -39.83
CA THR A 260 -4.40 -16.33 -40.43
C THR A 260 -4.52 -17.58 -41.30
N GLY A 261 -5.27 -18.59 -40.84
CA GLY A 261 -5.56 -19.81 -41.60
C GLY A 261 -6.45 -19.55 -42.83
N ALA A 262 -7.45 -18.69 -42.72
CA ALA A 262 -8.31 -18.30 -43.84
C ALA A 262 -7.51 -17.54 -44.92
N PHE A 263 -6.58 -16.68 -44.52
CA PHE A 263 -5.67 -16.00 -45.44
C PHE A 263 -4.72 -16.95 -46.16
N ALA A 264 -4.14 -17.91 -45.43
CA ALA A 264 -3.25 -18.91 -46.00
C ALA A 264 -3.97 -19.77 -47.06
N ASN A 265 -5.22 -20.17 -46.80
CA ASN A 265 -6.04 -20.90 -47.77
C ASN A 265 -6.47 -20.02 -48.96
N ALA A 266 -6.86 -18.76 -48.73
CA ALA A 266 -7.24 -17.84 -49.80
C ALA A 266 -6.08 -17.53 -50.75
N ALA A 267 -4.85 -17.46 -50.25
CA ALA A 267 -3.65 -17.25 -51.06
C ALA A 267 -3.33 -18.43 -52.01
N SER A 268 -3.91 -19.61 -51.78
CA SER A 268 -3.72 -20.81 -52.61
C SER A 268 -4.80 -21.03 -53.68
N GLY A 269 -5.87 -20.20 -53.68
CA GLY A 269 -6.99 -20.34 -54.60
C GLY A 269 -6.76 -19.66 -55.97
N PRO A 270 -7.50 -20.08 -57.02
CA PRO A 270 -7.42 -19.50 -58.36
C PRO A 270 -7.74 -17.99 -58.36
N SER A 271 -7.01 -17.24 -59.18
CA SER A 271 -6.81 -15.77 -59.18
C SER A 271 -8.04 -14.88 -59.38
N ASP A 272 -9.24 -15.43 -59.45
CA ASP A 272 -10.39 -14.72 -60.04
C ASP A 272 -11.41 -14.24 -58.99
N ALA A 273 -11.11 -14.40 -57.70
CA ALA A 273 -11.94 -13.87 -56.63
C ALA A 273 -11.92 -12.33 -56.64
N SER A 274 -13.07 -11.72 -56.93
CA SER A 274 -13.19 -10.26 -56.93
C SER A 274 -12.80 -9.67 -55.57
N PRO A 275 -12.01 -8.58 -55.53
CA PRO A 275 -11.54 -7.95 -54.29
C PRO A 275 -12.68 -7.50 -53.36
N VAL A 276 -13.88 -7.28 -53.91
CA VAL A 276 -15.10 -6.94 -53.16
C VAL A 276 -15.51 -8.08 -52.21
N ALA A 277 -15.38 -9.34 -52.63
CA ALA A 277 -15.74 -10.49 -51.81
C ALA A 277 -14.82 -10.64 -50.57
N VAL A 278 -13.52 -10.34 -50.74
CA VAL A 278 -12.54 -10.39 -49.64
C VAL A 278 -12.82 -9.28 -48.62
N VAL A 279 -13.11 -8.06 -49.08
CA VAL A 279 -13.43 -6.93 -48.20
C VAL A 279 -14.74 -7.18 -47.45
N ALA A 280 -15.76 -7.74 -48.11
CA ALA A 280 -17.03 -8.09 -47.48
C ALA A 280 -16.85 -9.17 -46.38
N ALA A 281 -16.02 -10.19 -46.64
CA ALA A 281 -15.72 -11.23 -45.65
C ALA A 281 -14.96 -10.67 -44.44
N MET A 282 -14.00 -9.76 -44.66
CA MET A 282 -13.29 -9.07 -43.58
C MET A 282 -14.23 -8.22 -42.72
N LEU A 283 -15.09 -7.42 -43.33
CA LEU A 283 -16.08 -6.59 -42.64
C LEU A 283 -17.05 -7.43 -41.81
N GLY A 284 -17.54 -8.54 -42.37
CA GLY A 284 -18.39 -9.48 -41.65
C GLY A 284 -17.70 -10.07 -40.43
N PHE A 285 -16.43 -10.45 -40.56
CA PHE A 285 -15.65 -10.99 -39.46
C PHE A 285 -15.39 -9.96 -38.34
N VAL A 286 -15.05 -8.72 -38.71
CA VAL A 286 -14.87 -7.61 -37.75
C VAL A 286 -16.18 -7.33 -37.01
N LEU A 287 -17.32 -7.34 -37.70
CA LEU A 287 -18.64 -7.17 -37.08
C LEU A 287 -18.95 -8.29 -36.09
N VAL A 288 -18.70 -9.55 -36.45
CA VAL A 288 -18.91 -10.71 -35.55
C VAL A 288 -18.01 -10.63 -34.33
N ALA A 289 -16.72 -10.30 -34.50
CA ALA A 289 -15.80 -10.12 -33.38
C ALA A 289 -16.22 -8.97 -32.45
N CYS A 290 -16.69 -7.86 -33.03
CA CYS A 290 -17.18 -6.71 -32.27
C CYS A 290 -18.45 -7.05 -31.47
N LEU A 291 -19.42 -7.74 -32.09
CA LEU A 291 -20.62 -8.23 -31.41
C LEU A 291 -20.29 -9.22 -30.29
N PHE A 292 -19.32 -10.11 -30.51
CA PHE A 292 -18.86 -11.04 -29.48
C PHE A 292 -18.22 -10.31 -28.30
N MET A 293 -17.39 -9.28 -28.55
CA MET A 293 -16.83 -8.45 -27.48
C MET A 293 -17.92 -7.72 -26.70
N LEU A 294 -18.91 -7.14 -27.38
CA LEU A 294 -20.04 -6.47 -26.72
C LEU A 294 -20.84 -7.46 -25.86
N ALA A 295 -21.12 -8.66 -26.37
CA ALA A 295 -21.81 -9.70 -25.62
C ALA A 295 -21.02 -10.16 -24.39
N ALA A 296 -19.71 -10.37 -24.52
CA ALA A 296 -18.83 -10.72 -23.41
C ALA A 296 -18.79 -9.61 -22.35
N GLN A 297 -18.75 -8.35 -22.77
CA GLN A 297 -18.76 -7.20 -21.88
C GLN A 297 -20.09 -7.05 -21.14
N MET A 298 -21.22 -7.27 -21.82
CA MET A 298 -22.54 -7.27 -21.18
C MET A 298 -22.67 -8.42 -20.18
N PHE A 299 -22.23 -9.63 -20.55
CA PHE A 299 -22.25 -10.79 -19.66
C PHE A 299 -21.39 -10.56 -18.41
N PHE A 300 -20.20 -10.00 -18.57
CA PHE A 300 -19.31 -9.70 -17.45
C PHE A 300 -19.90 -8.62 -16.53
N THR A 301 -20.47 -7.56 -17.10
CA THR A 301 -21.13 -6.50 -16.32
C THR A 301 -22.32 -7.06 -15.54
N TRP A 302 -23.12 -7.90 -16.18
CA TRP A 302 -24.23 -8.61 -15.53
C TRP A 302 -23.75 -9.55 -14.42
N PHE A 303 -22.67 -10.30 -14.65
CA PHE A 303 -22.08 -11.20 -13.66
C PHE A 303 -21.54 -10.45 -12.43
N LEU A 304 -20.81 -9.35 -12.63
CA LEU A 304 -20.33 -8.50 -11.53
C LEU A 304 -21.47 -7.87 -10.74
N LEU A 305 -22.54 -7.42 -11.42
CA LEU A 305 -23.74 -6.93 -10.76
C LEU A 305 -24.37 -8.02 -9.87
N ARG A 306 -24.42 -9.26 -10.37
CA ARG A 306 -24.95 -10.41 -9.62
C ARG A 306 -24.10 -10.77 -8.40
N LEU A 307 -22.77 -10.73 -8.53
CA LEU A 307 -21.86 -10.94 -7.40
C LEU A 307 -22.05 -9.86 -6.32
N ARG A 308 -22.22 -8.59 -6.73
CA ARG A 308 -22.47 -7.49 -5.80
C ARG A 308 -23.80 -7.64 -5.07
N ILE A 309 -24.85 -8.08 -5.78
CA ILE A 309 -26.15 -8.40 -5.16
C ILE A 309 -25.99 -9.53 -4.15
N LEU A 310 -25.23 -10.58 -4.49
CA LEU A 310 -24.96 -11.70 -3.58
C LEU A 310 -24.22 -11.23 -2.31
N GLU A 311 -23.19 -10.39 -2.47
CA GLU A 311 -22.44 -9.81 -1.35
C GLU A 311 -23.34 -8.98 -0.43
N THR A 312 -24.21 -8.14 -0.99
CA THR A 312 -25.18 -7.37 -0.21
C THR A 312 -26.21 -8.26 0.50
N LEU A 313 -26.64 -9.36 -0.12
CA LEU A 313 -27.56 -10.32 0.49
C LEU A 313 -26.89 -11.09 1.64
N VAL A 314 -25.63 -11.50 1.49
CA VAL A 314 -24.87 -12.15 2.55
C VAL A 314 -24.68 -11.19 3.73
N ALA A 315 -24.28 -9.94 3.47
CA ALA A 315 -24.16 -8.93 4.52
C ALA A 315 -25.48 -8.69 5.26
N PHE A 316 -26.60 -8.62 4.53
CA PHE A 316 -27.93 -8.48 5.12
C PHE A 316 -28.30 -9.69 6.00
N LEU A 317 -27.98 -10.90 5.53
CA LEU A 317 -28.25 -12.14 6.27
C LEU A 317 -27.41 -12.24 7.56
N PHE A 318 -26.16 -11.76 7.55
CA PHE A 318 -25.34 -11.63 8.75
C PHE A 318 -25.92 -10.63 9.76
N ILE A 319 -26.42 -9.48 9.30
CA ILE A 319 -27.08 -8.49 10.17
C ILE A 319 -28.34 -9.10 10.80
N CYS A 320 -29.20 -9.76 10.01
CA CYS A 320 -30.38 -10.43 10.54
C CYS A 320 -30.03 -11.53 11.54
N LEU A 321 -28.99 -12.33 11.30
CA LEU A 321 -28.53 -13.35 12.25
C LEU A 321 -28.00 -12.72 13.54
N ALA A 322 -27.24 -11.61 13.45
CA ALA A 322 -26.75 -10.90 14.62
C ALA A 322 -27.90 -10.33 15.47
N ASP A 323 -28.95 -9.81 14.83
CA ASP A 323 -30.15 -9.34 15.53
C ASP A 323 -30.88 -10.51 16.22
N VAL A 324 -31.07 -11.64 15.53
CA VAL A 324 -31.71 -12.83 16.12
C VAL A 324 -30.91 -13.36 17.32
N VAL A 325 -29.58 -13.42 17.22
CA VAL A 325 -28.72 -13.81 18.34
C VAL A 325 -28.84 -12.80 19.49
N SER A 326 -28.89 -11.50 19.19
CA SER A 326 -29.08 -10.46 20.21
C SER A 326 -30.43 -10.61 20.91
N PHE A 327 -31.52 -10.89 20.18
CA PHE A 327 -32.83 -11.16 20.76
C PHE A 327 -32.85 -12.43 21.63
N LEU A 328 -32.15 -13.49 21.22
CA LEU A 328 -32.02 -14.72 22.00
C LEU A 328 -31.23 -14.51 23.29
N VAL A 329 -30.12 -13.77 23.23
CA VAL A 329 -29.28 -13.47 24.40
C VAL A 329 -30.03 -12.55 25.37
N ILE A 330 -30.62 -11.47 24.88
CA ILE A 330 -31.37 -10.52 25.70
C ILE A 330 -32.62 -11.20 26.28
N GLY A 331 -33.41 -11.89 25.45
CA GLY A 331 -34.59 -12.63 25.89
C GLY A 331 -34.26 -13.74 26.89
N GLY A 332 -33.17 -14.48 26.67
CA GLY A 332 -32.67 -15.48 27.61
C GLY A 332 -32.24 -14.87 28.95
N LEU A 333 -31.57 -13.71 28.93
CA LEU A 333 -31.20 -12.98 30.14
C LEU A 333 -32.43 -12.55 30.93
N PHE A 334 -33.44 -11.97 30.27
CA PHE A 334 -34.71 -11.59 30.91
C PHE A 334 -35.43 -12.80 31.53
N PHE A 335 -35.42 -13.95 30.85
CA PHE A 335 -36.01 -15.17 31.38
C PHE A 335 -35.29 -15.67 32.65
N VAL A 336 -33.96 -15.67 32.65
CA VAL A 336 -33.16 -16.03 33.85
C VAL A 336 -33.42 -15.06 35.01
N ILE A 337 -33.47 -13.76 34.72
CA ILE A 337 -33.79 -12.73 35.72
C ILE A 337 -35.19 -12.96 36.31
N ALA A 338 -36.20 -13.23 35.46
CA ALA A 338 -37.56 -13.49 35.92
C ALA A 338 -37.65 -14.74 36.81
N LEU A 339 -36.93 -15.82 36.47
CA LEU A 339 -36.85 -17.02 37.31
C LEU A 339 -36.19 -16.74 38.66
N LEU A 340 -35.12 -15.94 38.69
CA LEU A 340 -34.46 -15.53 39.94
C LEU A 340 -35.40 -14.72 40.83
N PHE A 341 -36.13 -13.74 40.27
CA PHE A 341 -37.10 -12.96 41.03
C PHE A 341 -38.26 -13.83 41.55
N GLY A 342 -38.74 -14.79 40.76
CA GLY A 342 -39.75 -15.76 41.20
C GLY A 342 -39.27 -16.61 42.38
N ALA A 343 -38.05 -17.13 42.30
CA ALA A 343 -37.45 -17.94 43.38
C ALA A 343 -37.27 -17.11 44.66
N ILE A 344 -36.79 -15.87 44.57
CA ILE A 344 -36.65 -14.96 45.70
C ILE A 344 -38.02 -14.65 46.33
N GLY A 345 -39.04 -14.40 45.51
CA GLY A 345 -40.41 -14.15 45.98
C GLY A 345 -40.97 -15.32 46.79
N THR A 346 -40.77 -16.56 46.32
CA THR A 346 -41.20 -17.76 47.05
C THR A 346 -40.44 -17.97 48.36
N ALA A 347 -39.16 -17.59 48.43
CA ALA A 347 -38.37 -17.71 49.66
C ALA A 347 -38.85 -16.74 50.75
N ILE A 348 -39.30 -15.53 50.39
CA ILE A 348 -39.75 -14.50 51.33
C ILE A 348 -41.12 -14.83 51.95
N GLN A 349 -42.01 -15.50 51.22
CA GLN A 349 -43.34 -15.87 51.76
C GLN A 349 -43.30 -17.06 52.73
N GLY A 350 -42.19 -17.81 52.78
CA GLY A 350 -42.04 -18.99 53.64
C GLY A 350 -41.36 -18.74 54.99
N SER A 351 -40.91 -17.50 55.27
CA SER A 351 -40.26 -17.08 56.53
C SER A 351 -41.17 -16.22 57.39
#